data_AF-L7LS17-F1
#
_entry.id   AF-L7LS17-F1
#
_cell.length_a   1.000
_cell.length_b   1.000
_cell.length_c   1.000
_cell.angle_alpha   90.00
_cell.angle_beta   90.00
_cell.angle_gamma   90.00
#
_symmetry.space_group_name_H-M   'P 1'
#
loop_
_entity.id
_entity.type
_entity.pdbx_description
1 polymer ?
#
loop_
_entity_poly.entity_id
_entity_poly.type
_entity_poly.pdbx_seq_one_letter_code
_entity_poly.pdbx_strand_id
1 'polypeptide(L)'
;MSRNMTIVLFIMAVCASLAHVNGQYTSDPSALTYSSGGSRWPSWSWPPRRICWKKNEEYKSCVSGSCSEWNCDYLYKGWPVACTYDCQSGCFCKEGYFRNRRGKCVLGYRCFKDISPYVRSFDE
;
A
#
# COMPACT_ATOMS: atom_id res chain seq x y z
N MET A 1 3.84 48.27 13.16
CA MET A 1 4.29 46.86 13.06
C MET A 1 5.47 46.81 12.11
N SER A 2 6.66 46.38 12.55
CA SER A 2 7.83 46.28 11.67
C SER A 2 7.62 45.17 10.63
N ARG A 3 8.16 45.33 9.42
CA ARG A 3 8.02 44.36 8.32
C ARG A 3 8.43 42.93 8.73
N ASN A 4 9.38 42.83 9.64
CA ASN A 4 9.85 41.57 10.22
C ASN A 4 8.81 40.95 11.16
N MET A 5 8.08 41.77 11.92
CA MET A 5 7.02 41.30 12.81
C MET A 5 5.84 40.73 12.02
N THR A 6 5.51 41.33 10.86
CA THR A 6 4.46 40.80 9.99
C THR A 6 4.85 39.45 9.38
N ILE A 7 6.11 39.28 8.94
CA ILE A 7 6.62 38.01 8.41
C ILE A 7 6.57 36.90 9.47
N VAL A 8 6.99 37.19 10.71
CA VAL A 8 6.95 36.22 11.81
C VAL A 8 5.51 35.78 12.11
N LEU A 9 4.55 36.71 12.10
CA LEU A 9 3.14 36.40 12.31
C LEU A 9 2.56 35.50 11.20
N PHE A 10 2.93 35.75 9.93
CA PHE A 10 2.53 34.88 8.82
C PHE A 10 3.12 33.47 8.95
N ILE A 11 4.40 33.35 9.29
CA ILE A 11 5.07 32.03 9.47
C ILE A 11 4.38 31.25 10.59
N MET A 12 4.10 31.88 11.74
CA MET A 12 3.43 31.23 12.86
C MET A 12 2.01 30.78 12.51
N ALA A 13 1.25 31.58 11.74
CA ALA A 13 -0.08 31.22 11.28
C ALA A 13 -0.06 30.02 10.30
N VAL A 14 0.89 30.00 9.36
CA VAL A 14 1.08 28.86 8.44
C VAL A 14 1.46 27.60 9.22
N CYS A 15 2.43 27.68 10.14
CA CYS A 15 2.83 26.55 10.99
C CYS A 15 1.68 25.99 11.83
N ALA A 16 0.84 26.86 12.41
CA ALA A 16 -0.33 26.42 13.17
C ALA A 16 -1.36 25.71 12.27
N SER A 17 -1.61 26.22 11.07
CA SER A 17 -2.52 25.56 10.12
C SER A 17 -1.99 24.20 9.62
N LEU A 18 -0.67 24.05 9.47
CA LEU A 18 -0.05 22.77 9.12
C LEU A 18 -0.04 21.78 10.29
N ALA A 19 -0.05 22.23 11.54
CA ALA A 19 -0.15 21.34 12.71
C ALA A 19 -1.53 20.69 12.85
N HIS A 20 -2.59 21.29 12.29
CA HIS A 20 -3.94 20.74 12.27
C HIS A 20 -4.21 19.72 11.15
N VAL A 21 -3.25 19.47 10.24
CA VAL A 21 -3.31 18.37 9.25
C VAL A 21 -2.58 17.10 9.71
N ASN A 22 -2.28 16.97 11.00
CA ASN A 22 -2.14 15.65 11.61
C ASN A 22 -3.53 15.05 11.87
N GLY A 23 -4.28 14.82 10.79
CA GLY A 23 -5.40 13.87 10.81
C GLY A 23 -4.85 12.52 11.27
N GLN A 24 -5.53 11.87 12.21
CA GLN A 24 -5.10 10.64 12.87
C GLN A 24 -4.43 9.64 11.90
N TYR A 25 -3.10 9.61 11.91
CA TYR A 25 -2.36 8.42 11.53
C TYR A 25 -2.34 7.48 12.73
N THR A 26 -3.53 6.99 13.08
CA THR A 26 -3.70 5.91 14.04
C THR A 26 -4.54 4.84 13.37
N SER A 27 -3.86 3.91 12.70
CA SER A 27 -4.42 2.57 12.53
C SER A 27 -3.46 1.58 13.17
N ASP A 28 -3.24 1.77 14.47
CA ASP A 28 -2.97 0.66 15.36
C ASP A 28 -4.32 -0.05 15.58
N PRO A 29 -4.54 -1.27 15.07
CA PRO A 29 -5.81 -1.97 15.23
C PRO A 29 -5.99 -2.56 16.63
N SER A 30 -5.13 -2.21 17.59
CA SER A 30 -5.06 -2.81 18.91
C SER A 30 -6.11 -2.25 19.89
N ALA A 31 -6.88 -1.23 19.51
CA ALA A 31 -7.87 -0.57 20.38
C ALA A 31 -9.34 -0.98 20.15
N LEU A 32 -9.62 -1.96 19.29
CA LEU A 32 -10.97 -2.55 19.18
C LEU A 32 -10.96 -3.96 19.78
N THR A 33 -10.99 -4.04 21.11
CA THR A 33 -11.68 -5.18 21.76
C THR A 33 -12.70 -4.62 22.72
N TYR A 34 -13.83 -4.23 22.12
CA TYR A 34 -15.12 -4.17 22.78
C TYR A 34 -15.39 -5.54 23.42
N SER A 35 -15.46 -5.57 24.74
CA SER A 35 -15.91 -6.74 25.48
C SER A 35 -17.33 -7.09 25.08
N SER A 36 -17.51 -8.27 24.48
CA SER A 36 -18.80 -8.95 24.49
C SER A 36 -18.62 -10.47 24.32
N GLY A 37 -18.83 -11.20 25.42
CA GLY A 37 -19.46 -12.52 25.42
C GLY A 37 -18.74 -13.71 24.76
N GLY A 38 -18.13 -14.55 25.60
CA GLY A 38 -18.23 -16.02 25.53
C GLY A 38 -17.90 -16.76 24.23
N SER A 39 -16.72 -17.37 24.18
CA SER A 39 -16.60 -18.83 23.99
C SER A 39 -15.19 -19.33 24.33
N ARG A 40 -15.15 -20.40 25.11
CA ARG A 40 -13.99 -21.04 25.72
C ARG A 40 -13.39 -22.06 24.74
N TRP A 41 -12.67 -21.60 23.72
CA TRP A 41 -12.00 -22.48 22.76
C TRP A 41 -10.47 -22.38 22.87
N PRO A 42 -9.71 -23.49 22.79
CA PRO A 42 -8.25 -23.46 22.82
C PRO A 42 -7.68 -22.76 21.58
N SER A 43 -6.74 -21.86 21.81
CA SER A 43 -6.04 -21.01 20.84
C SER A 43 -5.16 -21.79 19.85
N TRP A 44 -5.77 -22.45 18.85
CA TRP A 44 -5.06 -22.95 17.66
C TRP A 44 -5.43 -22.16 16.40
N SER A 45 -5.66 -20.86 16.52
CA SER A 45 -5.73 -19.94 15.38
C SER A 45 -4.34 -19.41 15.01
N TRP A 46 -3.51 -20.30 14.48
CA TRP A 46 -2.33 -19.94 13.70
C TRP A 46 -2.73 -19.91 12.22
N PRO A 47 -2.41 -18.86 11.44
CA PRO A 47 -1.51 -17.73 11.72
C PRO A 47 -2.23 -16.41 12.07
N PRO A 48 -1.53 -15.39 12.59
CA PRO A 48 -2.03 -14.02 12.59
C PRO A 48 -2.46 -13.62 11.18
N ARG A 49 -3.64 -13.03 11.05
CA ARG A 49 -4.26 -12.64 9.76
C ARG A 49 -3.42 -11.68 8.89
N ARG A 50 -2.26 -11.25 9.41
CA ARG A 50 -1.33 -10.27 8.80
C ARG A 50 0.01 -10.88 8.38
N ILE A 51 0.21 -12.19 8.48
CA ILE A 51 1.44 -12.84 8.02
C ILE A 51 1.33 -13.19 6.54
N CYS A 52 2.32 -12.77 5.76
CA CYS A 52 2.50 -13.18 4.36
C CYS A 52 3.60 -14.23 4.25
N TRP A 53 3.25 -15.38 3.67
CA TRP A 53 4.13 -16.55 3.60
C TRP A 53 5.02 -16.56 2.35
N LYS A 54 4.59 -15.89 1.27
CA LYS A 54 5.38 -15.81 0.05
C LYS A 54 6.47 -14.75 0.22
N LYS A 55 7.62 -15.02 -0.39
CA LYS A 55 8.74 -14.07 -0.41
C LYS A 55 8.32 -12.76 -1.08
N ASN A 56 8.82 -11.66 -0.51
CA ASN A 56 8.64 -10.30 -1.02
C ASN A 56 7.18 -9.82 -1.05
N GLU A 57 6.33 -10.42 -0.22
CA GLU A 57 5.01 -9.89 0.09
C GLU A 57 5.02 -9.17 1.45
N GLU A 58 4.13 -8.20 1.60
CA GLU A 58 3.79 -7.52 2.85
C GLU A 58 2.28 -7.42 3.00
N TYR A 59 1.82 -7.43 4.24
CA TYR A 59 0.41 -7.27 4.51
C TYR A 59 0.04 -5.79 4.43
N LYS A 60 -0.91 -5.47 3.55
CA LYS A 60 -1.51 -4.13 3.47
C LYS A 60 -2.97 -4.21 3.87
N SER A 61 -3.48 -3.14 4.46
CA SER A 61 -4.85 -3.01 4.90
C SER A 61 -5.52 -1.87 4.14
N CYS A 62 -6.73 -2.11 3.63
CA CYS A 62 -7.55 -1.13 2.95
C CYS A 62 -6.82 -0.38 1.81
N VAL A 63 -6.25 -1.12 0.87
CA VAL A 63 -5.62 -0.58 -0.34
C VAL A 63 -6.52 -0.78 -1.56
N SER A 64 -6.38 0.12 -2.53
CA SER A 64 -7.05 0.04 -3.83
C SER A 64 -6.69 -1.26 -4.55
N GLY A 65 -7.67 -2.02 -5.01
CA GLY A 65 -7.44 -3.26 -5.75
C GLY A 65 -6.71 -3.06 -7.08
N SER A 66 -6.86 -1.90 -7.73
CA SER A 66 -6.18 -1.63 -9.01
C SER A 66 -4.76 -1.07 -8.83
N CYS A 67 -4.44 -0.50 -7.68
CA CYS A 67 -3.17 0.18 -7.40
C CYS A 67 -2.42 -0.36 -6.17
N SER A 68 -2.78 -1.55 -5.68
CA SER A 68 -2.22 -2.11 -4.44
C SER A 68 -0.78 -2.61 -4.57
N GLU A 69 -0.36 -3.00 -5.78
CA GLU A 69 0.96 -3.56 -6.09
C GLU A 69 1.30 -3.44 -7.57
N TRP A 70 2.58 -3.58 -7.90
CA TRP A 70 3.05 -3.68 -9.28
C TRP A 70 2.84 -5.08 -9.84
N ASN A 71 2.35 -5.18 -11.08
CA ASN A 71 2.29 -6.40 -11.86
C ASN A 71 3.30 -6.33 -13.01
N CYS A 72 3.82 -7.49 -13.44
CA CYS A 72 4.79 -7.55 -14.53
C CYS A 72 4.25 -6.98 -15.86
N ASP A 73 2.94 -6.94 -16.08
CA ASP A 73 2.33 -6.36 -17.27
C ASP A 73 2.35 -4.83 -17.27
N TYR A 74 2.48 -4.17 -16.11
CA TYR A 74 2.63 -2.72 -16.03
C TYR A 74 3.95 -2.22 -16.63
N LEU A 75 4.95 -3.07 -16.82
CA LEU A 75 6.19 -2.68 -17.50
C LEU A 75 5.98 -2.31 -18.98
N TYR A 76 4.92 -2.83 -19.61
CA TYR A 76 4.56 -2.44 -20.99
C TYR A 76 3.24 -1.65 -21.07
N LYS A 77 2.27 -1.93 -20.18
CA LYS A 77 0.99 -1.18 -20.14
C LYS A 77 1.10 0.18 -19.47
N GLY A 78 2.09 0.37 -18.60
CA GLY A 78 2.13 1.47 -17.64
C GLY A 78 1.31 1.21 -16.39
N TRP A 79 1.51 2.06 -15.39
CA TRP A 79 0.71 2.07 -14.16
C TRP A 79 -0.70 2.63 -14.46
N PRO A 80 -1.75 2.15 -13.77
CA PRO A 80 -3.10 2.68 -13.95
C PRO A 80 -3.18 4.19 -13.71
N VAL A 81 -3.90 4.90 -14.59
CA VAL A 81 -4.10 6.36 -14.48
C VAL A 81 -4.96 6.72 -13.26
N ALA A 82 -5.88 5.84 -12.88
CA ALA A 82 -6.75 6.01 -11.73
C ALA A 82 -6.83 4.73 -10.91
N CYS A 83 -6.99 4.90 -9.59
CA CYS A 83 -7.09 3.82 -8.64
C CYS A 83 -8.55 3.62 -8.20
N THR A 84 -8.98 2.37 -8.05
CA THR A 84 -10.29 2.05 -7.51
C THR A 84 -10.36 2.41 -6.01
N TYR A 85 -11.52 2.86 -5.54
CA TYR A 85 -11.74 3.22 -4.13
C TYR A 85 -12.13 2.04 -3.23
N ASP A 86 -11.93 0.81 -3.71
CA ASP A 86 -12.19 -0.39 -2.92
C ASP A 86 -11.14 -0.58 -1.80
N CYS A 87 -11.55 -1.25 -0.73
CA CYS A 87 -10.76 -1.44 0.47
C CYS A 87 -10.33 -2.91 0.56
N GLN A 88 -9.23 -3.27 -0.12
CA GLN A 88 -8.69 -4.63 -0.08
C GLN A 88 -7.62 -4.76 1.00
N SER A 89 -7.69 -5.86 1.76
CA SER A 89 -6.70 -6.19 2.79
C SER A 89 -6.15 -7.59 2.55
N GLY A 90 -4.82 -7.72 2.57
CA GLY A 90 -4.18 -8.97 2.18
C GLY A 90 -2.68 -8.81 1.93
N CYS A 91 -2.10 -9.83 1.30
CA CYS A 91 -0.69 -9.89 0.99
C CYS A 91 -0.40 -9.38 -0.42
N PHE A 92 0.33 -8.28 -0.49
CA PHE A 92 0.69 -7.59 -1.72
C PHE A 92 2.21 -7.57 -1.87
N CYS A 93 2.70 -7.41 -3.09
CA CYS A 93 4.12 -7.26 -3.33
C CYS A 93 4.64 -6.00 -2.64
N LYS A 94 5.80 -6.16 -2.00
CA LYS A 94 6.58 -5.04 -1.47
C LYS A 94 6.95 -4.08 -2.58
N GLU A 95 7.19 -2.83 -2.21
CA GLU A 95 7.72 -1.84 -3.13
C GLU A 95 8.99 -2.33 -3.85
N GLY A 96 9.11 -2.04 -5.15
CA GLY A 96 10.18 -2.53 -6.01
C GLY A 96 10.01 -3.97 -6.53
N TYR A 97 8.99 -4.70 -6.06
CA TYR A 97 8.65 -6.04 -6.56
C TYR A 97 7.37 -6.02 -7.39
N PHE A 98 7.36 -6.89 -8.41
CA PHE A 98 6.30 -7.03 -9.40
C PHE A 98 5.73 -8.44 -9.30
N ARG A 99 4.40 -8.56 -9.24
CA ARG A 99 3.72 -9.85 -9.30
C ARG A 99 3.76 -10.38 -10.72
N ASN A 100 4.36 -11.55 -10.86
CA ASN A 100 4.39 -12.27 -12.13
C ASN A 100 3.13 -13.11 -12.34
N ARG A 101 2.94 -13.66 -13.54
CA ARG A 101 1.79 -14.53 -13.87
C ARG A 101 1.70 -15.81 -13.02
N ARG A 102 2.78 -16.18 -12.33
CA ARG A 102 2.83 -17.31 -11.39
C ARG A 102 2.44 -16.91 -9.96
N GLY A 103 2.01 -15.66 -9.75
CA GLY A 103 1.61 -15.14 -8.45
C GLY A 103 2.76 -15.01 -7.45
N LYS A 104 3.99 -14.74 -7.94
CA LYS A 104 5.18 -14.48 -7.12
C LYS A 104 5.66 -13.04 -7.31
N CYS A 105 6.05 -12.41 -6.20
CA CYS A 105 6.68 -11.09 -6.21
C CYS A 105 8.17 -11.21 -6.54
N VAL A 106 8.55 -10.71 -7.72
CA VAL A 106 9.89 -10.78 -8.28
C VAL A 106 10.40 -9.38 -8.65
N LEU A 107 11.72 -9.23 -8.80
CA LEU A 107 12.29 -7.97 -9.30
C LEU A 107 11.88 -7.76 -10.77
N GLY A 108 11.72 -6.49 -11.18
CA GLY A 108 11.22 -6.14 -12.52
C GLY A 108 11.98 -6.80 -13.68
N TYR A 109 13.30 -6.95 -13.60
CA TYR A 109 14.10 -7.64 -14.64
C TYR A 109 13.71 -9.12 -14.83
N ARG A 110 13.05 -9.75 -13.85
CA ARG A 110 12.55 -11.13 -13.96
C ARG A 110 11.18 -11.23 -14.64
N CYS A 111 10.57 -10.10 -15.00
CA CYS A 111 9.33 -10.05 -15.76
C CYS A 111 9.51 -10.31 -17.27
N PHE A 112 10.75 -10.46 -17.78
CA PHE A 112 11.01 -10.61 -19.21
C PHE A 112 10.14 -11.70 -19.88
N LYS A 113 9.96 -12.85 -19.22
CA LYS A 113 9.11 -13.93 -19.74
C LYS A 113 7.64 -13.56 -19.84
N ASP A 114 7.16 -12.69 -18.95
CA ASP A 114 5.77 -12.25 -18.91
C ASP A 114 5.48 -11.13 -19.93
N ILE A 115 6.50 -10.38 -20.35
CA ILE A 115 6.39 -9.30 -21.33
C ILE A 115 6.82 -9.69 -22.74
N SER A 116 7.61 -10.75 -22.91
CA SER A 116 8.16 -11.21 -24.21
C SER A 116 7.12 -11.38 -25.34
N PRO A 117 5.87 -11.84 -25.07
CA PRO A 117 4.84 -11.88 -26.10
C PRO A 117 4.44 -10.49 -26.65
N TYR A 118 4.54 -9.44 -25.84
CA TYR A 118 4.13 -8.09 -26.19
C TYR A 118 5.27 -7.26 -26.77
N VAL A 119 6.52 -7.51 -26.39
CA VAL A 119 7.67 -6.80 -26.95
C VAL A 119 7.86 -7.16 -28.43
N ARG A 120 7.71 -8.44 -28.79
CA ARG A 120 7.90 -8.91 -30.17
C ARG A 120 6.90 -8.30 -31.16
N SER A 121 5.72 -7.88 -30.72
CA SER A 121 4.74 -7.22 -31.60
C SER A 121 5.03 -5.74 -31.85
N PHE A 122 6.02 -5.14 -31.18
CA PHE A 122 6.47 -3.77 -31.48
C PHE A 122 7.67 -3.73 -32.43
N ASP A 123 8.27 -4.90 -32.74
CA ASP A 123 9.42 -5.03 -33.64
C ASP A 123 9.02 -5.41 -35.09
N GLU A 124 7.72 -5.41 -35.42
CA GLU A 124 7.14 -5.59 -36.77
C GLU A 124 6.52 -4.28 -37.27
#